data_AF-A0AAJ1ZIF2-F1
#
_entry.id   AF-A0AAJ1ZIF2-F1
#
_cell.length_a   1.000
_cell.length_b   1.000
_cell.length_c   1.000
_cell.angle_alpha   90.00
_cell.angle_beta   90.00
_cell.angle_gamma   90.00
#
_symmetry.space_group_name_H-M   'P 1'
#
loop_
_entity.id
_entity.type
_entity.pdbx_description
1 polymer ?
#
loop_
_entity_poly.entity_id
_entity_poly.type
_entity_poly.pdbx_seq_one_letter_code
_entity_poly.pdbx_strand_id
1 'polypeptide(L)'
;MLDKIFRSGLPEVPEPEAQKLFDREQTARITITTSRGTVDVTIGAFSAMTGWSIEQHAKDYYSADDSTRQAFTNAVLSHASIGDKPLDSDAARNELLERWQNVRAVFEGVLEHNGIDLNLHYVMRDDLAAMCANIGKSIVMYQDAVMTPLIESLKKGETPQ
;
A
#
# COMPACT_ATOMS: atom_id res chain seq x y z
N MET A 1 -59.92 17.12 -29.49
CA MET A 1 -60.11 15.71 -29.08
C MET A 1 -58.74 15.02 -29.05
N LEU A 2 -57.80 15.54 -28.24
CA LEU A 2 -56.37 15.16 -28.23
C LEU A 2 -55.80 15.30 -26.80
N ASP A 3 -56.44 14.71 -25.78
CA ASP A 3 -56.01 14.86 -24.37
C ASP A 3 -56.17 13.58 -23.54
N LYS A 4 -55.90 12.41 -24.12
CA LYS A 4 -56.07 11.13 -23.39
C LYS A 4 -55.02 10.03 -23.65
N ILE A 5 -53.81 10.33 -24.13
CA ILE A 5 -52.81 9.27 -24.43
C ILE A 5 -51.57 9.27 -23.52
N PHE A 6 -51.35 10.27 -22.66
CA PHE A 6 -50.19 10.28 -21.74
C PHE A 6 -50.54 10.09 -20.27
N ARG A 7 -51.36 9.06 -19.96
CA ARG A 7 -51.52 8.53 -18.59
C ARG A 7 -51.27 7.03 -18.59
N SER A 8 -50.00 6.65 -18.60
CA SER A 8 -49.56 5.40 -17.99
C SER A 8 -48.15 5.66 -17.48
N GLY A 9 -48.02 5.70 -16.15
CA GLY A 9 -46.73 5.80 -15.49
C GLY A 9 -45.79 4.75 -16.08
N LEU A 10 -44.60 5.19 -16.46
CA LEU A 10 -43.49 4.27 -16.71
C LEU A 10 -43.41 3.33 -15.52
N PRO A 11 -43.35 2.00 -15.71
CA PRO A 11 -43.08 1.11 -14.60
C PRO A 11 -41.79 1.58 -13.95
N GLU A 12 -41.82 1.89 -12.66
CA GLU A 12 -40.60 2.10 -11.88
C GLU A 12 -39.76 0.86 -12.09
N VAL A 13 -38.67 1.00 -12.86
CA VAL A 13 -37.65 -0.03 -12.96
C VAL A 13 -37.10 -0.11 -11.54
N PRO A 14 -37.27 -1.23 -10.80
CA PRO A 14 -36.62 -1.36 -9.52
C PRO A 14 -35.13 -1.21 -9.78
N GLU A 15 -34.50 -0.22 -9.16
CA GLU A 15 -33.05 -0.08 -9.16
C GLU A 15 -32.45 -1.45 -8.85
N PRO A 16 -31.50 -1.96 -9.64
CA PRO A 16 -30.99 -3.31 -9.44
C PRO A 16 -30.41 -3.41 -8.03
N GLU A 17 -30.95 -4.34 -7.24
CA GLU A 17 -30.54 -4.68 -5.87
C GLU A 17 -29.04 -5.06 -5.74
N ALA A 18 -28.32 -5.12 -6.86
CA ALA A 18 -26.89 -5.38 -6.92
C ALA A 18 -26.06 -4.39 -6.10
N GLN A 19 -26.46 -3.12 -5.98
CA GLN A 19 -25.66 -2.14 -5.23
C GLN A 19 -25.67 -2.39 -3.71
N LYS A 20 -26.68 -3.07 -3.16
CA LYS A 20 -26.75 -3.39 -1.71
C LYS A 20 -26.12 -4.73 -1.34
N LEU A 21 -25.74 -5.54 -2.32
CA LEU A 21 -25.12 -6.86 -2.11
C LEU A 21 -23.59 -6.78 -1.98
N PHE A 22 -22.95 -5.76 -2.57
CA PHE A 22 -21.50 -5.57 -2.48
C PHE A 22 -21.06 -4.69 -1.30
N ASP A 23 -21.99 -3.93 -0.71
CA ASP A 23 -21.71 -3.02 0.42
C ASP A 23 -21.88 -3.67 1.80
N ARG A 24 -22.26 -4.95 1.90
CA ARG A 24 -22.12 -5.71 3.15
C ARG A 24 -20.66 -6.08 3.34
N GLU A 25 -19.88 -5.06 3.69
CA GLU A 25 -18.70 -5.06 4.53
C GLU A 25 -18.11 -6.46 4.73
N GLN A 26 -17.24 -6.87 3.80
CA GLN A 26 -16.38 -8.04 4.00
C GLN A 26 -15.46 -7.74 5.16
N THR A 27 -15.92 -8.04 6.37
CA THR A 27 -15.22 -7.80 7.62
C THR A 27 -14.66 -9.11 8.13
N ALA A 28 -13.37 -9.09 8.49
CA ALA A 28 -12.76 -10.17 9.23
C ALA A 28 -12.76 -9.86 10.72
N ARG A 29 -12.63 -10.91 11.53
CA ARG A 29 -12.42 -10.77 12.97
C ARG A 29 -11.12 -11.45 13.36
N ILE A 30 -10.35 -10.75 14.17
CA ILE A 30 -9.20 -11.31 14.87
C ILE A 30 -9.41 -11.11 16.36
N THR A 31 -8.90 -12.04 17.15
CA THR A 31 -9.07 -12.03 18.59
C THR A 31 -7.72 -11.73 19.24
N ILE A 32 -7.68 -10.73 20.10
CA ILE A 32 -6.49 -10.33 20.85
C ILE A 32 -6.73 -10.48 22.36
N THR A 33 -5.64 -10.65 23.12
CA THR A 33 -5.70 -10.74 24.58
C THR A 33 -5.18 -9.44 25.19
N THR A 34 -6.02 -8.79 25.98
CA THR A 34 -5.70 -7.57 26.74
C THR A 34 -5.79 -7.84 28.25
N SER A 35 -5.37 -6.88 29.08
CA SER A 35 -5.53 -6.94 30.54
C SER A 35 -6.99 -7.03 30.98
N ARG A 36 -7.92 -6.56 30.13
CA ARG A 36 -9.38 -6.60 30.33
C ARG A 36 -10.01 -7.92 29.87
N GLY A 37 -9.21 -8.81 29.30
CA GLY A 37 -9.66 -10.08 28.73
C GLY A 37 -9.53 -10.11 27.21
N THR A 38 -10.25 -11.05 26.61
CA THR A 38 -10.26 -11.30 25.18
C THR A 38 -11.13 -10.29 24.45
N VAL A 39 -10.58 -9.66 23.41
CA VAL A 39 -11.24 -8.61 22.64
C VAL A 39 -11.24 -8.98 21.17
N ASP A 40 -12.38 -8.84 20.50
CA ASP A 40 -12.50 -9.03 19.05
C ASP A 40 -12.27 -7.70 18.33
N VAL A 41 -11.38 -7.73 17.35
CA VAL A 41 -11.08 -6.62 16.45
C VAL A 41 -11.76 -6.89 15.12
N THR A 42 -12.54 -5.93 14.65
CA THR A 42 -13.18 -5.96 13.34
C THR A 42 -12.27 -5.29 12.32
N ILE A 43 -11.96 -6.01 11.25
CA ILE A 43 -11.10 -5.56 10.15
C ILE A 43 -12.00 -5.28 8.95
N GLY A 44 -11.93 -4.07 8.42
CA GLY A 44 -12.63 -3.70 7.18
C GLY A 44 -11.84 -4.10 5.93
N ALA A 45 -12.58 -4.43 4.87
CA ALA A 45 -12.01 -4.54 3.53
C ALA A 45 -11.63 -3.15 2.99
N PHE A 46 -10.56 -3.09 2.20
CA PHE A 46 -10.15 -1.91 1.46
C PHE A 46 -11.03 -1.74 0.23
N SER A 47 -11.29 -0.48 -0.13
CA SER A 47 -11.69 -0.17 -1.50
C SER A 47 -10.54 -0.52 -2.45
N ALA A 48 -10.84 -0.82 -3.72
CA ALA A 48 -9.81 -1.14 -4.71
C ALA A 48 -8.72 -0.05 -4.80
N MET A 49 -9.12 1.23 -4.75
CA MET A 49 -8.18 2.37 -4.78
C MET A 49 -7.33 2.45 -3.51
N THR A 50 -7.93 2.17 -2.34
CA THR A 50 -7.21 2.13 -1.06
C THR A 50 -6.20 1.00 -1.04
N GLY A 51 -6.62 -0.22 -1.43
CA GLY A 51 -5.73 -1.39 -1.48
C GLY A 51 -4.55 -1.16 -2.42
N TRP A 52 -4.81 -0.65 -3.62
CA TRP A 52 -3.76 -0.30 -4.57
C TRP A 52 -2.78 0.74 -4.00
N SER A 53 -3.28 1.79 -3.35
CA SER A 53 -2.45 2.80 -2.70
C SER A 53 -1.59 2.21 -1.58
N ILE A 54 -2.16 1.42 -0.68
CA ILE A 54 -1.42 0.79 0.43
C ILE A 54 -0.34 -0.15 -0.14
N GLU A 55 -0.64 -0.94 -1.17
CA GLU A 55 0.32 -1.84 -1.81
C GLU A 55 1.52 -1.08 -2.40
N GLN A 56 1.29 0.04 -3.11
CA GLN A 56 2.37 0.88 -3.66
C GLN A 56 3.27 1.46 -2.56
N HIS A 57 2.70 1.71 -1.38
CA HIS A 57 3.40 2.26 -0.22
C HIS A 57 3.93 1.19 0.74
N ALA A 58 3.82 -0.10 0.43
CA ALA A 58 4.28 -1.18 1.31
C ALA A 58 5.77 -1.06 1.71
N LYS A 59 6.61 -0.50 0.82
CA LYS A 59 8.03 -0.22 1.10
C LYS A 59 8.24 0.77 2.24
N ASP A 60 7.29 1.65 2.50
CA ASP A 60 7.39 2.71 3.50
C ASP A 60 7.44 2.11 4.92
N TYR A 61 6.90 0.90 5.11
CA TYR A 61 7.06 0.13 6.34
C TYR A 61 8.54 -0.17 6.67
N TYR A 62 9.39 -0.32 5.66
CA TYR A 62 10.82 -0.58 5.81
C TYR A 62 11.69 0.68 5.77
N SER A 63 11.07 1.87 5.69
CA SER A 63 11.80 3.13 5.66
C SER A 63 12.65 3.32 6.92
N ALA A 64 13.84 3.88 6.75
CA ALA A 64 14.70 4.31 7.85
C ALA A 64 14.12 5.51 8.60
N ASP A 65 13.25 6.29 7.94
CA ASP A 65 12.52 7.39 8.57
C ASP A 65 11.32 6.84 9.36
N ASP A 66 11.34 7.08 10.68
CA ASP A 66 10.30 6.63 11.59
C ASP A 66 8.94 7.28 11.27
N SER A 67 8.93 8.53 10.82
CA SER A 67 7.69 9.24 10.51
C SER A 67 6.95 8.61 9.33
N THR A 68 7.69 8.23 8.29
CA THR A 68 7.17 7.53 7.10
C THR A 68 6.63 6.15 7.47
N ARG A 69 7.36 5.38 8.27
CA ARG A 69 6.92 4.06 8.75
C ARG A 69 5.67 4.15 9.63
N GLN A 70 5.61 5.13 10.53
CA GLN A 70 4.43 5.37 11.35
C GLN A 70 3.23 5.79 10.51
N ALA A 71 3.40 6.69 9.54
CA ALA A 71 2.31 7.11 8.66
C ALA A 71 1.70 5.92 7.90
N PHE A 72 2.53 5.03 7.36
CA PHE A 72 2.06 3.79 6.72
C PHE A 72 1.32 2.87 7.70
N THR A 73 1.91 2.63 8.88
CA THR A 73 1.30 1.80 9.92
C THR A 73 -0.07 2.36 10.33
N ASN A 74 -0.18 3.68 10.42
CA ASN A 74 -1.39 4.38 10.80
C ASN A 74 -2.48 4.24 9.74
N ALA A 75 -2.11 4.36 8.47
CA ALA A 75 -3.01 4.17 7.34
C ALA A 75 -3.61 2.76 7.35
N VAL A 76 -2.79 1.73 7.52
CA VAL A 76 -3.26 0.33 7.62
C VAL A 76 -4.19 0.15 8.81
N LEU A 77 -3.77 0.54 10.02
CA LEU A 77 -4.56 0.33 11.24
C LEU A 77 -5.87 1.10 11.28
N SER A 78 -6.01 2.19 10.52
CA SER A 78 -7.26 2.95 10.41
C SER A 78 -8.46 2.14 9.90
N HIS A 79 -8.21 0.99 9.28
CA HIS A 79 -9.24 0.07 8.79
C HIS A 79 -9.62 -1.02 9.80
N ALA A 80 -9.15 -0.89 11.04
CA ALA A 80 -9.51 -1.78 12.14
C ALA A 80 -10.26 -1.03 13.24
N SER A 81 -11.15 -1.74 13.92
CA SER A 81 -11.95 -1.20 15.02
C SER A 81 -12.18 -2.24 16.12
N ILE A 82 -12.41 -1.78 17.34
CA ILE A 82 -12.82 -2.61 18.48
C ILE A 82 -14.19 -2.10 18.94
N GLY A 83 -15.23 -2.92 18.73
CA GLY A 83 -16.61 -2.44 18.80
C GLY A 83 -16.82 -1.29 17.82
N ASP A 84 -17.37 -0.17 18.28
CA ASP A 84 -17.59 1.03 17.46
C ASP A 84 -16.41 2.02 17.48
N LYS A 85 -15.26 1.64 18.06
CA LYS A 85 -14.10 2.52 18.19
C LYS A 85 -13.05 2.24 17.09
N PRO A 86 -12.79 3.18 16.17
CA PRO A 86 -11.75 3.02 15.16
C PRO A 86 -10.35 3.09 15.78
N LEU A 87 -9.40 2.41 15.16
CA LEU A 87 -7.98 2.41 15.52
C LEU A 87 -7.18 3.40 14.66
N ASP A 88 -7.71 4.61 14.50
CA ASP A 88 -7.15 5.67 13.64
C ASP A 88 -6.08 6.53 14.32
N SER A 89 -5.99 6.49 15.65
CA SER A 89 -5.09 7.32 16.46
C SER A 89 -4.23 6.50 17.42
N ASP A 90 -3.05 7.02 17.74
CA ASP A 90 -2.13 6.36 18.68
C ASP A 90 -2.69 6.28 20.10
N ALA A 91 -3.48 7.28 20.51
CA ALA A 91 -4.18 7.25 21.79
C ALA A 91 -5.16 6.08 21.85
N ALA A 92 -6.00 5.91 20.82
CA ALA A 92 -6.95 4.79 20.75
C ALA A 92 -6.24 3.43 20.71
N ARG A 93 -5.16 3.31 19.93
CA ARG A 93 -4.37 2.06 19.86
C ARG A 93 -3.71 1.71 21.18
N ASN A 94 -3.09 2.67 21.85
CA ASN A 94 -2.46 2.44 23.14
C ASN A 94 -3.49 2.05 24.21
N GLU A 95 -4.66 2.69 24.22
CA GLU A 95 -5.74 2.36 25.15
C GLU A 95 -6.38 0.99 24.85
N LEU A 96 -6.63 0.68 23.58
CA LEU A 96 -7.43 -0.48 23.19
C LEU A 96 -6.59 -1.75 22.99
N LEU A 97 -5.38 -1.62 22.47
CA LEU A 97 -4.50 -2.76 22.17
C LEU A 97 -3.49 -3.02 23.29
N GLU A 98 -3.15 -2.01 24.09
CA GLU A 98 -2.26 -2.03 25.28
C GLU A 98 -0.79 -2.43 25.03
N ARG A 99 -0.54 -3.37 24.12
CA ARG A 99 0.76 -4.02 23.89
C ARG A 99 1.13 -3.96 22.42
N TRP A 100 2.42 -3.78 22.14
CA TRP A 100 2.93 -3.73 20.77
C TRP A 100 2.65 -5.03 19.99
N GLN A 101 2.59 -6.18 20.67
CA GLN A 101 2.24 -7.46 20.03
C GLN A 101 0.81 -7.46 19.48
N ASN A 102 -0.12 -6.82 20.18
CA ASN A 102 -1.50 -6.70 19.72
C ASN A 102 -1.58 -5.73 18.54
N VAL A 103 -0.85 -4.61 18.59
CA VAL A 103 -0.71 -3.68 17.44
C VAL A 103 -0.21 -4.43 16.21
N ARG A 104 0.85 -5.23 16.37
CA ARG A 104 1.41 -6.04 15.29
C ARG A 104 0.41 -7.07 14.75
N ALA A 105 -0.28 -7.80 15.62
CA ALA A 105 -1.27 -8.80 15.21
C ALA A 105 -2.44 -8.16 14.43
N VAL A 106 -2.91 -6.99 14.87
CA VAL A 106 -3.95 -6.25 14.14
C VAL A 106 -3.44 -5.78 12.79
N PHE A 107 -2.25 -5.20 12.75
CA PHE A 107 -1.64 -4.71 11.51
C PHE A 107 -1.46 -5.84 10.49
N GLU A 108 -0.86 -6.96 10.89
CA GLU A 108 -0.67 -8.14 10.02
C GLU A 108 -2.02 -8.71 9.56
N GLY A 109 -3.00 -8.81 10.46
CA GLY A 109 -4.34 -9.30 10.12
C GLY A 109 -5.08 -8.39 9.12
N VAL A 110 -4.92 -7.06 9.22
CA VAL A 110 -5.52 -6.12 8.25
C VAL A 110 -4.92 -6.33 6.86
N LEU A 111 -3.61 -6.50 6.77
CA LEU A 111 -2.93 -6.70 5.49
C LEU A 111 -3.30 -8.05 4.88
N GLU A 112 -3.30 -9.12 5.67
CA GLU A 112 -3.66 -10.46 5.23
C GLU A 112 -5.11 -10.53 4.72
N HIS A 113 -6.06 -9.97 5.47
CA HIS A 113 -7.48 -9.91 5.05
C HIS A 113 -7.66 -9.20 3.71
N ASN A 114 -6.83 -8.19 3.45
CA ASN A 114 -6.88 -7.40 2.24
C ASN A 114 -5.95 -7.91 1.12
N GLY A 115 -5.32 -9.07 1.31
CA GLY A 115 -4.45 -9.68 0.32
C GLY A 115 -3.17 -8.90 0.02
N ILE A 116 -2.74 -8.03 0.94
CA ILE A 116 -1.50 -7.26 0.81
C ILE A 116 -0.37 -8.03 1.46
N ASP A 117 0.62 -8.42 0.66
CA ASP A 117 1.81 -9.10 1.11
C ASP A 117 2.97 -8.10 1.26
N LEU A 118 3.46 -7.94 2.49
CA LEU A 118 4.67 -7.16 2.79
C LEU A 118 5.92 -7.99 2.45
N ASN A 119 6.01 -8.53 1.25
CA ASN A 119 7.16 -9.32 0.87
C ASN A 119 8.31 -8.39 0.42
N LEU A 120 9.42 -8.43 1.17
CA LEU A 120 10.65 -7.66 0.96
C LEU A 120 11.18 -7.75 -0.49
N HIS A 121 10.87 -8.85 -1.17
CA HIS A 121 11.24 -9.10 -2.57
C HIS A 121 10.71 -8.05 -3.56
N TYR A 122 9.54 -7.47 -3.29
CA TYR A 122 8.98 -6.42 -4.15
C TYR A 122 9.70 -5.08 -3.95
N VAL A 123 10.08 -4.77 -2.71
CA VAL A 123 10.81 -3.55 -2.34
C VAL A 123 12.22 -3.57 -2.93
N MET A 124 12.92 -4.70 -2.87
CA MET A 124 14.28 -4.81 -3.43
C MET A 124 14.33 -4.86 -4.95
N ARG A 125 13.23 -5.16 -5.65
CA ARG A 125 13.24 -5.28 -7.12
C ARG A 125 13.49 -3.94 -7.81
N ASP A 126 12.81 -2.89 -7.37
CA ASP A 126 12.94 -1.56 -7.97
C ASP A 126 14.25 -0.88 -7.53
N ASP A 127 14.66 -1.09 -6.27
CA ASP A 127 15.92 -0.58 -5.76
C ASP A 127 17.14 -1.28 -6.38
N LEU A 128 17.06 -2.59 -6.64
CA LEU A 128 18.10 -3.33 -7.35
C LEU A 128 18.20 -2.87 -8.81
N ALA A 129 17.07 -2.65 -9.49
CA ALA A 129 17.06 -2.12 -10.85
C ALA A 129 17.68 -0.72 -10.91
N ALA A 130 17.35 0.16 -9.95
CA ALA A 130 17.92 1.50 -9.84
C ALA A 130 19.42 1.46 -9.50
N MET A 131 19.85 0.59 -8.57
CA MET A 131 21.27 0.36 -8.25
C MET A 131 22.03 -0.17 -9.47
N CYS A 132 21.51 -1.18 -10.18
CA CYS A 132 22.13 -1.71 -11.39
C CYS A 132 22.22 -0.65 -12.49
N ALA A 133 21.21 0.21 -12.65
CA ALA A 133 21.25 1.32 -13.60
C ALA A 133 22.35 2.34 -13.25
N ASN A 134 22.52 2.64 -11.96
CA ASN A 134 23.56 3.57 -11.49
C ASN A 134 24.97 2.97 -11.61
N ILE A 135 25.13 1.67 -11.34
CA ILE A 135 26.38 0.92 -11.58
C ILE A 135 26.70 0.88 -13.07
N GLY A 136 25.70 0.64 -13.93
CA GLY A 136 25.89 0.66 -15.38
C GLY A 136 26.35 2.03 -15.88
N LYS A 137 25.74 3.12 -15.38
CA LYS A 137 26.16 4.49 -15.70
C LYS A 137 27.59 4.77 -15.26
N SER A 138 27.99 4.38 -14.05
CA SER A 138 29.35 4.63 -13.56
C SER A 138 30.41 3.84 -14.33
N ILE A 139 30.10 2.61 -14.75
CA ILE A 139 30.98 1.82 -15.63
C ILE A 139 31.13 2.49 -17.00
N VAL A 140 30.03 2.93 -17.63
CA VAL A 140 30.09 3.62 -18.93
C VAL A 140 30.86 4.93 -18.81
N MET A 141 30.62 5.72 -17.76
CA MET A 141 31.37 6.96 -17.53
C MET A 141 32.87 6.71 -17.30
N TYR A 142 33.23 5.65 -16.57
CA TYR A 142 34.64 5.29 -16.36
C TYR A 142 35.28 4.81 -17.67
N GLN A 143 34.55 4.00 -18.44
CA GLN A 143 35.00 3.52 -19.73
C GLN A 143 35.17 4.69 -20.71
N ASP A 144 34.25 5.64 -20.77
CA ASP A 144 34.40 6.84 -21.59
C ASP A 144 35.57 7.71 -21.11
N ALA A 145 35.73 7.91 -19.80
CA ALA A 145 36.82 8.72 -19.25
C ALA A 145 38.22 8.13 -19.50
N VAL A 146 38.35 6.80 -19.57
CA VAL A 146 39.63 6.11 -19.80
C VAL A 146 39.84 5.81 -21.28
N MET A 147 38.84 5.31 -21.98
CA MET A 147 38.95 4.84 -23.36
C MET A 147 38.87 5.97 -24.38
N THR A 148 38.05 7.00 -24.16
CA THR A 148 37.95 8.14 -25.09
C THR A 148 39.30 8.83 -25.30
N PRO A 149 40.06 9.23 -24.26
CA PRO A 149 41.36 9.87 -24.47
C PRO A 149 42.41 8.92 -25.08
N LEU A 150 42.32 7.60 -24.84
CA LEU A 150 43.19 6.61 -25.48
C LEU A 150 42.85 6.42 -26.97
N ILE A 151 41.57 6.42 -27.32
CA ILE A 151 41.12 6.34 -28.72
C ILE A 151 41.49 7.62 -29.46
N GLU A 152 41.35 8.78 -28.82
CA GLU A 152 41.78 10.06 -29.39
C GLU A 152 43.31 10.15 -29.56
N SER A 153 44.09 9.64 -28.62
CA SER A 153 45.56 9.59 -28.75
C SER A 153 46.02 8.63 -29.85
N LEU A 154 45.36 7.48 -29.99
CA LEU A 154 45.61 6.53 -31.08
C LEU A 154 45.22 7.08 -32.46
N LYS A 155 44.11 7.84 -32.54
CA LYS A 155 43.70 8.52 -33.78
C LYS A 155 44.61 9.70 -34.15
N LYS A 156 45.21 10.36 -33.15
CA LYS A 156 46.11 11.49 -33.38
C LYS A 156 47.48 11.10 -33.90
N GLY A 157 47.94 9.85 -33.71
CA GLY A 157 49.01 9.24 -34.52
C GLY A 157 50.22 10.12 -34.89
N GLU A 158 50.64 11.06 -34.03
CA GLU A 158 51.78 11.92 -34.29
C GLU A 158 53.00 11.35 -33.54
N THR A 159 53.87 10.77 -34.35
CA THR A 159 55.15 10.11 -34.11
C THR A 159 56.04 10.75 -33.03
N PRO A 160 56.68 9.96 -32.15
CA PRO A 160 57.73 10.48 -31.28
C PRO A 160 58.91 10.95 -32.14
N GLN A 161 59.28 12.22 -32.00
CA GLN A 161 60.60 12.74 -32.38
C GLN A 161 61.55 12.61 -31.19
#